data_AF-A0A8C2NSM2-F1
#
_entry.id   AF-A0A8C2NSM2-F1
#
_cell.length_a   1.000
_cell.length_b   1.000
_cell.length_c   1.000
_cell.angle_alpha   90.00
_cell.angle_beta   90.00
_cell.angle_gamma   90.00
#
_symmetry.space_group_name_H-M   'P 1'
#
loop_
_entity.id
_entity.type
_entity.pdbx_description
1 polymer ?
#
loop_
_entity_poly.entity_id
_entity_poly.type
_entity_poly.pdbx_seq_one_letter_code
_entity_poly.pdbx_strand_id
1 'polypeptide(L)'
;MKGLVNTRSCKPPAVPKLCNIPLEDLTNYKMSYVPHPLEKRFVHESEKFRPCEIPFESLTTHRESYRGLMGEPAKSLKPARPCGLDTPFSNTTEFRDKYQAWPTPQVFSKPPAMYVPPEEKMDLLTTVQAHYTYPKGAPAESCRPVLSVKKGGRFEGSTTTKEDYKQWASTRTEPVKPIPQLNLPTEPLDCLTTTRTHYVPHLPMMTKSCKPVWSGPRGNIPVEGQTTYTISFTPKEMNEADNNGGDDDDDG
;
A
#
# COMPACT_ATOMS: atom_id res chain seq x y z
N MET A 1 -19.63 48.96 64.01
CA MET A 1 -19.33 48.65 62.59
C MET A 1 -17.83 48.75 62.39
N LYS A 2 -17.15 47.67 61.98
CA LYS A 2 -15.71 47.69 61.68
C LYS A 2 -15.55 47.37 60.20
N GLY A 3 -15.07 48.35 59.43
CA GLY A 3 -14.94 48.28 57.97
C GLY A 3 -13.74 47.45 57.54
N LEU A 4 -13.91 46.71 56.44
CA LEU A 4 -12.91 45.82 55.86
C LEU A 4 -11.81 46.63 55.15
N VAL A 5 -10.55 46.44 55.56
CA VAL A 5 -9.39 47.10 54.95
C VAL A 5 -8.81 46.21 53.86
N ASN A 6 -8.70 46.74 52.65
CA ASN A 6 -8.12 46.06 51.49
C ASN A 6 -6.62 46.36 51.37
N THR A 7 -5.77 45.40 51.71
CA THR A 7 -4.32 45.45 51.47
C THR A 7 -3.99 44.97 50.07
N ARG A 8 -3.32 45.81 49.27
CA ARG A 8 -2.87 45.49 47.92
C ARG A 8 -1.35 45.27 47.91
N SER A 9 -0.91 44.14 47.36
CA SER A 9 0.49 43.66 47.36
C SER A 9 1.30 44.33 46.25
N CYS A 10 2.49 44.86 46.58
CA CYS A 10 3.38 45.60 45.67
C CYS A 10 4.48 44.74 44.99
N LYS A 11 4.30 43.43 44.85
CA LYS A 11 5.30 42.57 44.18
C LYS A 11 5.18 42.71 42.65
N PRO A 12 6.29 42.94 41.91
CA PRO A 12 6.23 42.99 40.45
C PRO A 12 5.76 41.63 39.90
N PRO A 13 4.90 41.61 38.88
CA PRO A 13 4.42 40.38 38.30
C PRO A 13 5.60 39.66 37.62
N ALA A 14 5.84 38.41 38.01
CA ALA A 14 6.84 37.56 37.38
C ALA A 14 6.39 37.29 35.93
N VAL A 15 7.03 37.93 34.95
CA VAL A 15 6.73 37.71 33.53
C VAL A 15 7.68 36.62 33.02
N PRO A 16 7.21 35.40 32.76
CA PRO A 16 8.06 34.33 32.24
C PRO A 16 8.48 34.67 30.80
N LYS A 17 9.79 34.59 30.52
CA LYS A 17 10.32 34.72 29.16
C LYS A 17 9.99 33.44 28.39
N LEU A 18 8.99 33.50 27.52
CA LEU A 18 8.65 32.40 26.62
C LEU A 18 9.57 32.42 25.41
N CYS A 19 10.45 31.43 25.31
CA CYS A 19 11.29 31.21 24.13
C CYS A 19 10.41 30.64 23.02
N ASN A 20 10.08 31.42 21.99
CA ASN A 20 9.31 30.96 20.83
C ASN A 20 10.21 30.24 19.81
N ILE A 21 11.03 29.29 20.27
CA ILE A 21 11.85 28.46 19.37
C ILE A 21 11.03 27.21 19.10
N PRO A 22 10.53 26.99 17.87
CA PRO A 22 9.76 25.78 17.55
C PRO A 22 10.63 24.54 17.80
N LEU A 23 10.03 23.53 18.42
CA LEU A 23 10.71 22.27 18.68
C LEU A 23 10.87 21.50 17.36
N GLU A 24 12.12 21.21 16.99
CA GLU A 24 12.44 20.40 15.81
C GLU A 24 12.03 18.93 16.07
N ASP A 25 10.91 18.50 15.50
CA ASP A 25 10.32 17.15 15.69
C ASP A 25 10.68 16.18 14.55
N LEU A 26 11.71 16.52 13.75
CA LEU A 26 12.22 15.69 12.68
C LEU A 26 13.30 14.74 13.22
N THR A 27 12.84 13.61 13.74
CA THR A 27 13.73 12.50 14.13
C THR A 27 14.19 11.72 12.89
N ASN A 28 15.40 11.16 12.97
CA ASN A 28 15.95 10.25 11.96
C ASN A 28 14.96 9.15 11.54
N TYR A 29 14.17 8.63 12.48
CA TYR A 29 13.11 7.65 12.25
C TYR A 29 11.98 8.20 11.36
N LYS A 30 11.50 9.42 11.61
CA LYS A 30 10.48 10.06 10.77
C LYS A 30 10.97 10.35 9.35
N MET A 31 12.26 10.62 9.17
CA MET A 31 12.85 10.82 7.84
C MET A 31 13.11 9.51 7.07
N SER A 32 13.22 8.38 7.76
CA SER A 32 13.56 7.09 7.14
C SER A 32 12.39 6.12 7.03
N TYR A 33 11.29 6.36 7.76
CA TYR A 33 10.11 5.52 7.70
C TYR A 33 9.28 5.81 6.44
N VAL A 34 9.26 4.85 5.52
CA VAL A 34 8.37 4.85 4.35
C VAL A 34 7.19 3.92 4.65
N PRO A 35 5.95 4.43 4.78
CA PRO A 35 4.78 3.58 4.96
C PRO A 35 4.54 2.77 3.68
N HIS A 36 4.60 1.44 3.80
CA HIS A 36 4.36 0.53 2.68
C HIS A 36 2.86 0.23 2.59
N PRO A 37 2.15 0.63 1.52
CA PRO A 37 0.76 0.27 1.34
C PRO A 37 0.65 -1.25 1.14
N LEU A 38 -0.12 -1.92 2.01
CA LEU A 38 -0.32 -3.35 1.92
C LEU A 38 -1.30 -3.66 0.78
N GLU A 39 -0.91 -4.52 -0.14
CA GLU A 39 -1.82 -5.04 -1.15
C GLU A 39 -2.95 -5.84 -0.49
N LYS A 40 -4.18 -5.64 -0.97
CA LYS A 40 -5.33 -6.40 -0.48
C LYS A 40 -5.13 -7.87 -0.84
N ARG A 41 -5.39 -8.77 0.12
CA ARG A 41 -5.36 -10.22 -0.13
C ARG A 41 -6.26 -10.56 -1.30
N PHE A 42 -5.73 -11.33 -2.24
CA PHE A 42 -6.49 -11.87 -3.36
C PHE A 42 -7.55 -12.84 -2.81
N VAL A 43 -8.83 -12.54 -3.06
CA VAL A 43 -9.95 -13.42 -2.76
C VAL A 43 -10.29 -14.15 -4.05
N HIS A 44 -10.26 -15.48 -4.00
CA HIS A 44 -10.64 -16.30 -5.14
C HIS A 44 -12.15 -16.20 -5.38
N GLU A 45 -12.54 -15.66 -6.54
CA GLU A 45 -13.94 -15.63 -6.98
C GLU A 45 -14.37 -17.02 -7.43
N SER A 46 -15.37 -17.61 -6.77
CA SER A 46 -15.88 -18.93 -7.13
C SER A 46 -16.59 -18.89 -8.48
N GLU A 47 -16.28 -19.85 -9.35
CA GLU A 47 -16.95 -19.98 -10.64
C GLU A 47 -18.45 -20.21 -10.47
N LYS A 48 -19.26 -19.45 -11.21
CA LYS A 48 -20.72 -19.52 -11.15
C LYS A 48 -21.19 -20.81 -11.82
N PHE A 49 -22.03 -21.57 -11.10
CA PHE A 49 -22.60 -22.82 -11.60
C PHE A 49 -23.33 -22.62 -12.94
N ARG A 50 -22.98 -23.45 -13.93
CA ARG A 50 -23.66 -23.53 -15.22
C ARG A 50 -24.54 -24.77 -15.27
N PRO A 51 -25.88 -24.63 -15.24
CA PRO A 51 -26.79 -25.75 -15.38
C PRO A 51 -26.64 -26.44 -16.75
N CYS A 52 -26.78 -27.77 -16.78
CA CYS A 52 -26.83 -28.51 -18.04
C CYS A 52 -28.11 -28.16 -18.80
N GLU A 53 -27.98 -27.67 -20.04
CA GLU A 53 -29.11 -27.31 -20.91
C GLU A 53 -29.74 -28.51 -21.64
N ILE A 54 -29.18 -29.70 -21.46
CA ILE A 54 -29.63 -30.90 -22.17
C ILE A 54 -30.90 -31.43 -21.48
N PRO A 55 -32.05 -31.49 -22.17
CA PRO A 55 -33.27 -32.01 -21.59
C PRO A 55 -33.14 -33.51 -21.29
N PHE A 56 -33.69 -33.93 -20.15
CA PHE A 56 -33.69 -35.34 -19.76
C PHE A 56 -34.66 -36.15 -20.63
N GLU A 57 -34.14 -37.10 -21.38
CA GLU A 57 -34.95 -38.04 -22.15
C GLU A 57 -35.50 -39.12 -21.21
N SER A 58 -36.82 -39.09 -20.96
CA SER A 58 -37.49 -39.95 -19.98
C SER A 58 -38.23 -41.14 -20.61
N LEU A 59 -38.14 -41.29 -21.93
CA LEU A 59 -38.76 -42.39 -22.65
C LEU A 59 -37.94 -43.66 -22.48
N THR A 60 -38.51 -44.62 -21.75
CA THR A 60 -37.99 -45.98 -21.67
C THR A 60 -38.75 -46.88 -22.63
N THR A 61 -38.08 -47.89 -23.16
CA THR A 61 -38.63 -48.84 -24.16
C THR A 61 -39.94 -49.48 -23.71
N HIS A 62 -40.11 -49.68 -22.40
CA HIS A 62 -41.34 -50.20 -21.81
C HIS A 62 -42.52 -49.23 -21.92
N ARG A 63 -42.32 -47.93 -21.63
CA ARG A 63 -43.40 -46.94 -21.72
C ARG A 63 -43.87 -46.74 -23.15
N GLU A 64 -42.95 -46.89 -24.11
CA GLU A 64 -43.27 -46.77 -25.53
C GLU A 64 -44.02 -48.01 -26.06
N SER A 65 -43.62 -49.20 -25.63
CA SER A 65 -44.19 -50.48 -26.10
C SER A 65 -45.56 -50.82 -25.48
N TYR A 66 -45.85 -50.37 -24.26
CA TYR A 66 -47.06 -50.78 -23.51
C TYR A 66 -48.01 -49.61 -23.23
N ARG A 67 -48.47 -48.92 -24.29
CA ARG A 67 -49.36 -47.75 -24.19
C ARG A 67 -50.85 -48.04 -23.94
N GLY A 68 -51.24 -49.32 -23.84
CA GLY A 68 -52.62 -49.73 -23.57
C GLY A 68 -53.60 -49.32 -24.68
N LEU A 69 -53.88 -50.20 -25.64
CA LEU A 69 -54.85 -49.91 -26.69
C LEU A 69 -56.29 -50.05 -26.13
N MET A 70 -57.05 -48.95 -26.11
CA MET A 70 -58.49 -48.98 -25.85
C MET A 70 -59.23 -49.53 -27.09
N GLY A 71 -59.98 -50.63 -26.92
CA GLY A 71 -60.84 -51.18 -27.98
C GLY A 71 -62.18 -50.43 -28.10
N GLU A 72 -62.83 -50.53 -29.27
CA GLU A 72 -64.17 -49.94 -29.49
C GLU A 72 -65.22 -50.64 -28.60
N PRO A 73 -66.11 -49.89 -27.92
CA PRO A 73 -67.14 -50.48 -27.07
C PRO A 73 -68.19 -51.28 -27.88
N ALA A 74 -68.65 -52.39 -27.31
CA ALA A 74 -69.56 -53.32 -27.97
C ALA A 74 -70.96 -52.73 -28.23
N LYS A 75 -71.46 -52.84 -29.47
CA LYS A 75 -72.79 -52.37 -29.87
C LYS A 75 -73.87 -53.34 -29.36
N SER A 76 -74.82 -52.83 -28.56
CA SER A 76 -75.88 -53.65 -27.95
C SER A 76 -77.10 -53.83 -28.88
N LEU A 77 -77.62 -55.06 -28.99
CA LEU A 77 -78.76 -55.44 -29.85
C LEU A 77 -80.12 -55.49 -29.11
N LYS A 78 -80.34 -54.66 -28.08
CA LYS A 78 -81.57 -54.75 -27.26
C LYS A 78 -82.77 -54.08 -27.96
N PRO A 79 -83.96 -54.74 -28.03
CA PRO A 79 -85.16 -54.14 -28.63
C PRO A 79 -85.74 -52.99 -27.80
N ALA A 80 -86.24 -51.96 -28.46
CA ALA A 80 -86.92 -50.83 -27.83
C ALA A 80 -88.34 -51.20 -27.39
N ARG A 81 -88.71 -50.90 -26.13
CA ARG A 81 -90.05 -51.15 -25.60
C ARG A 81 -90.99 -49.98 -25.91
N PRO A 82 -92.25 -50.21 -26.33
CA PRO A 82 -93.23 -49.13 -26.47
C PRO A 82 -93.81 -48.73 -25.10
N CYS A 83 -94.00 -47.41 -24.92
CA CYS A 83 -94.56 -46.79 -23.72
C CYS A 83 -96.09 -46.96 -23.69
N GLY A 84 -96.64 -47.43 -22.57
CA GLY A 84 -98.07 -47.60 -22.37
C GLY A 84 -98.81 -46.29 -22.10
N LEU A 85 -100.10 -46.26 -22.45
CA LEU A 85 -101.00 -45.11 -22.34
C LEU A 85 -101.11 -44.58 -20.90
N ASP A 86 -100.88 -43.28 -20.75
CA ASP A 86 -100.84 -42.55 -19.48
C ASP A 86 -102.27 -42.19 -19.04
N THR A 87 -102.80 -42.93 -18.07
CA THR A 87 -104.02 -42.53 -17.33
C THR A 87 -103.60 -42.21 -15.89
N PRO A 88 -103.82 -40.98 -15.39
CA PRO A 88 -103.31 -40.58 -14.09
C PRO A 88 -104.05 -41.32 -12.98
N PHE A 89 -103.30 -42.08 -12.19
CA PHE A 89 -103.79 -42.74 -10.98
C PHE A 89 -104.03 -41.71 -9.87
N SER A 90 -105.21 -41.74 -9.25
CA SER A 90 -105.54 -40.84 -8.12
C SER A 90 -104.72 -41.22 -6.89
N ASN A 91 -103.75 -40.37 -6.56
CA ASN A 91 -102.70 -40.58 -5.57
C ASN A 91 -102.98 -39.87 -4.22
N THR A 92 -104.21 -39.44 -3.98
CA THR A 92 -104.63 -38.85 -2.70
C THR A 92 -105.12 -39.92 -1.74
N THR A 93 -104.39 -40.13 -0.64
CA THR A 93 -104.74 -41.09 0.41
C THR A 93 -105.31 -40.35 1.62
N GLU A 94 -106.15 -41.02 2.42
CA GLU A 94 -106.81 -40.46 3.61
C GLU A 94 -105.82 -39.78 4.59
N PHE A 95 -104.57 -40.26 4.65
CA PHE A 95 -103.54 -39.67 5.50
C PHE A 95 -103.18 -38.25 5.05
N ARG A 96 -103.03 -38.02 3.74
CA ARG A 96 -102.72 -36.69 3.19
C ARG A 96 -103.86 -35.70 3.39
N ASP A 97 -105.09 -36.20 3.42
CA ASP A 97 -106.28 -35.38 3.59
C ASP A 97 -106.50 -35.00 5.06
N LYS A 98 -106.26 -35.93 6.00
CA LYS A 98 -106.52 -35.73 7.44
C LYS A 98 -105.39 -35.02 8.19
N TYR A 99 -104.15 -35.11 7.73
CA TYR A 99 -102.99 -34.53 8.41
C TYR A 99 -102.36 -33.41 7.57
N GLN A 100 -103.01 -32.25 7.57
CA GLN A 100 -102.43 -31.02 7.03
C GLN A 100 -101.73 -30.22 8.15
N ALA A 101 -100.62 -29.58 7.83
CA ALA A 101 -99.88 -28.78 8.80
C ALA A 101 -100.67 -27.51 9.15
N TRP A 102 -101.05 -27.37 10.41
CA TRP A 102 -101.65 -26.13 10.91
C TRP A 102 -100.59 -25.03 10.97
N PRO A 103 -100.93 -23.77 10.61
CA PRO A 103 -99.98 -22.66 10.69
C PRO A 103 -99.62 -22.36 12.15
N THR A 104 -98.35 -22.57 12.50
CA THR A 104 -97.83 -22.31 13.85
C THR A 104 -97.73 -20.79 14.08
N PRO A 105 -98.20 -20.27 15.22
CA PRO A 105 -98.04 -18.85 15.54
C PRO A 105 -96.56 -18.47 15.62
N GLN A 106 -96.19 -17.36 14.98
CA GLN A 106 -94.82 -16.87 14.93
C GLN A 106 -94.38 -16.37 16.30
N VAL A 107 -93.41 -17.06 16.91
CA VAL A 107 -92.83 -16.66 18.19
C VAL A 107 -91.86 -15.52 17.94
N PHE A 108 -92.20 -14.30 18.37
CA PHE A 108 -91.28 -13.17 18.33
C PHE A 108 -90.21 -13.36 19.41
N SER A 109 -89.00 -13.71 19.01
CA SER A 109 -87.85 -13.73 19.91
C SER A 109 -87.46 -12.29 20.27
N LYS A 110 -87.27 -12.03 21.57
CA LYS A 110 -86.67 -10.76 22.00
C LYS A 110 -85.25 -10.69 21.42
N PRO A 111 -84.82 -9.53 20.87
CA PRO A 111 -83.44 -9.40 20.40
C PRO A 111 -82.48 -9.64 21.57
N PRO A 112 -81.38 -10.39 21.36
CA PRO A 112 -80.41 -10.65 22.42
C PRO A 112 -79.81 -9.32 22.90
N ALA A 113 -79.61 -9.19 24.22
CA ALA A 113 -78.98 -8.01 24.79
C ALA A 113 -77.57 -7.82 24.19
N MET A 114 -77.25 -6.60 23.76
CA MET A 114 -75.92 -6.28 23.24
C MET A 114 -74.87 -6.38 24.35
N TYR A 115 -73.77 -7.06 24.03
CA TYR A 115 -72.64 -7.22 24.94
C TYR A 115 -71.92 -5.88 25.13
N VAL A 116 -71.67 -5.52 26.40
CA VAL A 116 -70.84 -4.37 26.78
C VAL A 116 -69.49 -4.90 27.28
N PRO A 117 -68.38 -4.71 26.55
CA PRO A 117 -67.07 -5.15 27.01
C PRO A 117 -66.63 -4.34 28.24
N PRO A 118 -65.91 -4.95 29.19
CA PRO A 118 -65.25 -4.23 30.28
C PRO A 118 -64.28 -3.17 29.75
N GLU A 119 -64.30 -1.98 30.35
CA GLU A 119 -63.41 -0.87 29.98
C GLU A 119 -61.97 -1.09 30.48
N GLU A 120 -61.82 -1.87 31.55
CA GLU A 120 -60.54 -2.21 32.15
C GLU A 120 -59.82 -3.30 31.35
N LYS A 121 -58.60 -3.00 30.91
CA LYS A 121 -57.74 -3.96 30.22
C LYS A 121 -57.13 -4.92 31.24
N MET A 122 -57.17 -6.21 30.92
CA MET A 122 -56.54 -7.24 31.75
C MET A 122 -55.03 -6.98 31.89
N ASP A 123 -54.53 -7.05 33.13
CA ASP A 123 -53.09 -7.02 33.39
C ASP A 123 -52.46 -8.32 32.86
N LEU A 124 -51.63 -8.20 31.83
CA LEU A 124 -50.95 -9.33 31.18
C LEU A 124 -49.56 -9.59 31.78
N LEU A 125 -49.19 -8.88 32.85
CA LEU A 125 -47.93 -9.10 33.54
C LEU A 125 -47.97 -10.39 34.35
N THR A 126 -47.18 -11.36 33.90
CA THR A 126 -46.97 -12.59 34.67
C THR A 126 -46.08 -12.31 35.89
N THR A 127 -46.29 -13.07 36.96
CA THR A 127 -45.46 -12.96 38.19
C THR A 127 -43.97 -13.11 37.89
N VAL A 128 -43.60 -13.93 36.91
CA VAL A 128 -42.21 -14.08 36.45
C VAL A 128 -41.69 -12.78 35.82
N GLN A 129 -42.45 -12.14 34.93
CA GLN A 129 -42.04 -10.87 34.33
C GLN A 129 -41.92 -9.74 35.35
N ALA A 130 -42.80 -9.73 36.36
CA ALA A 130 -42.78 -8.72 37.42
C ALA A 130 -41.63 -8.92 38.42
N HIS A 131 -41.31 -10.16 38.79
CA HIS A 131 -40.34 -10.46 39.86
C HIS A 131 -38.94 -10.84 39.37
N TYR A 132 -38.80 -11.37 38.16
CA TYR A 132 -37.52 -11.78 37.58
C TYR A 132 -37.10 -10.83 36.45
N THR A 133 -36.81 -9.58 36.83
CA THR A 133 -36.19 -8.60 35.93
C THR A 133 -34.69 -8.54 36.17
N TYR A 134 -33.88 -8.41 35.11
CA TYR A 134 -32.42 -8.26 35.25
C TYR A 134 -32.08 -6.86 35.80
N PRO A 135 -31.59 -6.73 37.05
CA PRO A 135 -31.07 -5.46 37.50
C PRO A 135 -29.81 -5.16 36.68
N LYS A 136 -29.76 -4.01 36.00
CA LYS A 136 -28.54 -3.56 35.32
C LYS A 136 -27.47 -3.25 36.36
N GLY A 137 -26.74 -4.28 36.79
CA GLY A 137 -25.61 -4.14 37.68
C GLY A 137 -24.45 -3.41 36.99
N ALA A 138 -23.72 -2.60 37.75
CA ALA A 138 -22.46 -2.05 37.27
C ALA A 138 -21.44 -3.20 37.03
N PRO A 139 -20.51 -3.06 36.08
CA PRO A 139 -19.43 -4.02 35.88
C PRO A 139 -18.66 -4.27 37.19
N ALA A 140 -18.30 -5.52 37.45
CA ALA A 140 -17.55 -5.89 38.65
C ALA A 140 -16.20 -5.17 38.71
N GLU A 141 -15.93 -4.45 39.80
CA GLU A 141 -14.62 -3.87 40.04
C GLU A 141 -13.60 -4.97 40.36
N SER A 142 -12.41 -4.90 39.77
CA SER A 142 -11.38 -5.91 40.01
C SER A 142 -10.77 -5.72 41.40
N CYS A 143 -10.87 -6.73 42.27
CA CYS A 143 -10.21 -6.76 43.58
C CYS A 143 -8.69 -7.00 43.52
N ARG A 144 -8.04 -6.72 42.38
CA ARG A 144 -6.60 -6.96 42.23
C ARG A 144 -5.83 -5.90 43.02
N PRO A 145 -4.92 -6.27 43.94
CA PRO A 145 -4.11 -5.30 44.64
C PRO A 145 -3.27 -4.53 43.64
N VAL A 146 -3.31 -3.19 43.72
CA VAL A 146 -2.47 -2.32 42.90
C VAL A 146 -1.02 -2.61 43.25
N LEU A 147 -0.26 -3.18 42.30
CA LEU A 147 1.15 -3.47 42.50
C LEU A 147 1.89 -2.15 42.71
N SER A 148 2.44 -1.95 43.91
CA SER A 148 3.31 -0.80 44.18
C SER A 148 4.59 -0.96 43.37
N VAL A 149 4.81 -0.07 42.40
CA VAL A 149 6.08 -0.02 41.67
C VAL A 149 7.18 0.34 42.66
N LYS A 150 8.00 -0.65 43.05
CA LYS A 150 9.20 -0.41 43.84
C LYS A 150 10.13 0.44 42.99
N LYS A 151 10.38 1.69 43.37
CA LYS A 151 11.41 2.51 42.74
C LYS A 151 12.73 1.77 42.92
N GLY A 152 13.29 1.26 41.83
CA GLY A 152 14.59 0.60 41.83
C GLY A 152 15.64 1.57 42.38
N GLY A 153 16.50 1.08 43.27
CA GLY A 153 17.64 1.86 43.75
C GLY A 153 18.55 2.26 42.58
N ARG A 154 19.26 3.38 42.72
CA ARG A 154 20.26 3.81 41.73
C ARG A 154 21.30 2.70 41.57
N PHE A 155 21.45 2.17 40.36
CA PHE A 155 22.43 1.14 40.04
C PHE A 155 23.84 1.75 40.10
N GLU A 156 24.70 1.24 40.98
CA GLU A 156 26.10 1.64 41.04
C GLU A 156 26.91 0.75 40.09
N GLY A 157 27.31 1.33 38.96
CA GLY A 157 27.91 0.62 37.82
C GLY A 157 29.42 0.84 37.72
N SER A 158 30.15 0.70 38.82
CA SER A 158 31.61 0.65 38.79
C SER A 158 32.08 -0.81 38.74
N THR A 159 32.60 -1.21 37.58
CA THR A 159 33.29 -2.49 37.44
C THR A 159 34.78 -2.30 37.68
N THR A 160 35.43 -3.30 38.27
CA THR A 160 36.87 -3.28 38.56
C THR A 160 37.70 -2.98 37.31
N THR A 161 37.31 -3.52 36.15
CA THR A 161 37.94 -3.21 34.86
C THR A 161 37.87 -1.72 34.49
N LYS A 162 36.73 -1.06 34.72
CA LYS A 162 36.57 0.37 34.45
C LYS A 162 37.40 1.21 35.41
N GLU A 163 37.64 0.72 36.63
CA GLU A 163 38.45 1.40 37.62
C GLU A 163 39.96 1.24 37.40
N ASP A 164 40.40 0.07 36.95
CA ASP A 164 41.81 -0.29 36.78
C ASP A 164 42.39 0.21 35.45
N TYR A 165 41.61 0.17 34.37
CA TYR A 165 42.05 0.58 33.03
C TYR A 165 41.65 2.01 32.70
N LYS A 166 42.08 2.96 33.53
CA LYS A 166 41.91 4.39 33.28
C LYS A 166 43.02 4.92 32.38
N GLN A 167 42.72 5.96 31.61
CA GLN A 167 43.72 6.64 30.80
C GLN A 167 44.69 7.41 31.70
N TRP A 168 45.86 6.83 31.96
CA TRP A 168 46.92 7.48 32.73
C TRP A 168 47.55 8.60 31.89
N ALA A 169 47.77 9.77 32.50
CA ALA A 169 48.47 10.87 31.85
C ALA A 169 49.93 10.43 31.60
N SER A 170 50.26 10.20 30.33
CA SER A 170 51.64 9.90 29.93
C SER A 170 52.39 11.22 29.76
N THR A 171 53.33 11.49 30.66
CA THR A 171 54.25 12.62 30.51
C THR A 171 55.20 12.33 29.36
N ARG A 172 55.14 13.15 28.31
CA ARG A 172 56.06 13.04 27.17
C ARG A 172 57.48 13.34 27.64
N THR A 173 58.35 12.35 27.62
CA THR A 173 59.78 12.57 27.86
C THR A 173 60.36 13.30 26.65
N GLU A 174 60.94 14.48 26.87
CA GLU A 174 61.60 15.24 25.82
C GLU A 174 62.83 14.47 25.30
N PRO A 175 63.03 14.38 23.97
CA PRO A 175 64.18 13.69 23.40
C PRO A 175 65.48 14.40 23.77
N VAL A 176 66.45 13.65 24.31
CA VAL A 176 67.78 14.16 24.65
C VAL A 176 68.52 14.50 23.35
N LYS A 177 68.70 15.80 23.08
CA LYS A 177 69.45 16.26 21.91
C LYS A 177 70.96 16.23 22.21
N PRO A 178 71.79 15.60 21.36
CA PRO A 178 73.24 15.61 21.54
C PRO A 178 73.81 17.01 21.33
N ILE A 179 74.80 17.39 22.14
CA ILE A 179 75.48 18.69 22.08
C ILE A 179 76.37 18.72 20.83
N PRO A 180 76.18 19.65 19.87
CA PRO A 180 77.01 19.72 18.67
C PRO A 180 78.43 20.20 19.01
N GLN A 181 79.45 19.35 18.77
CA GLN A 181 80.86 19.61 19.09
C GLN A 181 81.68 20.23 17.92
N LEU A 182 81.02 20.78 16.90
CA LEU A 182 81.71 21.36 15.75
C LEU A 182 82.00 22.85 15.96
N ASN A 183 83.29 23.19 16.06
CA ASN A 183 83.76 24.59 16.03
C ASN A 183 84.03 24.97 14.56
N LEU A 184 83.22 25.85 13.98
CA LEU A 184 83.47 26.42 12.66
C LEU A 184 84.33 27.70 12.78
N PRO A 185 85.33 27.90 11.91
CA PRO A 185 86.11 29.13 11.91
C PRO A 185 85.20 30.32 11.57
N THR A 186 85.30 31.38 12.37
CA THR A 186 84.44 32.59 12.25
C THR A 186 84.96 33.57 11.19
N GLU A 187 86.18 33.39 10.70
CA GLU A 187 86.78 34.30 9.73
C GLU A 187 86.31 34.01 8.29
N PRO A 188 85.85 35.02 7.53
CA PRO A 188 85.34 34.83 6.18
C PRO A 188 86.46 34.48 5.19
N LEU A 189 86.26 33.42 4.40
CA LEU A 189 87.17 33.03 3.32
C LEU A 189 87.07 34.02 2.16
N ASP A 190 88.21 34.47 1.63
CA ASP A 190 88.25 35.28 0.41
C ASP A 190 87.99 34.38 -0.82
N CYS A 191 86.81 34.57 -1.44
CA CYS A 191 86.29 33.72 -2.52
C CYS A 191 86.42 34.36 -3.91
N LEU A 192 87.31 35.34 -4.11
CA LEU A 192 87.48 36.00 -5.41
C LEU A 192 88.37 35.17 -6.35
N THR A 193 87.76 34.62 -7.40
CA THR A 193 88.47 33.88 -8.45
C THR A 193 88.96 34.81 -9.56
N THR A 194 90.12 34.49 -10.14
CA THR A 194 90.75 35.28 -11.22
C THR A 194 89.87 35.46 -12.45
N THR A 195 89.01 34.50 -12.77
CA THR A 195 88.05 34.64 -13.88
C THR A 195 87.02 35.74 -13.61
N ARG A 196 86.51 35.81 -12.38
CA ARG A 196 85.54 36.83 -11.97
C ARG A 196 86.15 38.22 -11.94
N THR A 197 87.46 38.34 -11.68
CA THR A 197 88.15 39.64 -11.72
C THR A 197 88.48 40.09 -13.15
N HIS A 198 88.71 39.18 -14.09
CA HIS A 198 89.25 39.54 -15.41
C HIS A 198 88.24 39.58 -16.57
N TYR A 199 87.05 38.97 -16.45
CA TYR A 199 86.06 38.96 -17.52
C TYR A 199 84.80 39.76 -17.11
N VAL A 200 84.73 41.04 -17.49
CA VAL A 200 83.62 41.96 -17.19
C VAL A 200 82.94 42.39 -18.50
N PRO A 201 81.60 42.47 -18.55
CA PRO A 201 80.88 42.81 -19.79
C PRO A 201 81.18 44.23 -20.28
N HIS A 202 81.48 44.36 -21.58
CA HIS A 202 81.65 45.64 -22.27
C HIS A 202 80.41 45.99 -23.11
N LEU A 203 80.12 47.28 -23.28
CA LEU A 203 78.95 47.75 -24.02
C LEU A 203 79.16 47.63 -25.56
N PRO A 204 78.16 47.15 -26.32
CA PRO A 204 78.25 47.03 -27.78
C PRO A 204 78.14 48.38 -28.50
N MET A 205 78.99 48.60 -29.51
CA MET A 205 78.96 49.82 -30.33
C MET A 205 77.93 49.71 -31.46
N MET A 206 77.07 50.72 -31.63
CA MET A 206 76.05 50.74 -32.68
C MET A 206 76.54 51.40 -33.97
N THR A 207 76.36 50.73 -35.11
CA THR A 207 76.61 51.27 -36.46
C THR A 207 75.29 51.49 -37.21
N LYS A 208 75.24 52.47 -38.14
CA LYS A 208 74.03 52.84 -38.90
C LYS A 208 74.02 52.20 -40.30
N SER A 209 72.86 51.75 -40.76
CA SER A 209 72.63 51.07 -42.06
C SER A 209 72.26 52.07 -43.17
N CYS A 210 72.88 51.98 -44.35
CA CYS A 210 72.73 52.92 -45.48
C CYS A 210 71.91 52.38 -46.67
N LYS A 211 70.86 51.57 -46.42
CA LYS A 211 70.08 50.95 -47.52
C LYS A 211 68.90 51.84 -47.97
N PRO A 212 68.65 51.98 -49.29
CA PRO A 212 67.57 52.82 -49.81
C PRO A 212 66.17 52.23 -49.54
N VAL A 213 65.17 53.11 -49.49
CA VAL A 213 63.76 52.81 -49.14
C VAL A 213 62.96 52.29 -50.35
N TRP A 214 62.07 51.32 -50.10
CA TRP A 214 61.31 50.54 -51.10
C TRP A 214 60.03 51.26 -51.56
N SER A 215 59.79 51.37 -52.87
CA SER A 215 58.53 51.86 -53.45
C SER A 215 57.56 50.68 -53.70
N GLY A 216 56.36 50.77 -53.12
CA GLY A 216 55.37 49.67 -53.04
C GLY A 216 54.58 49.35 -54.32
N PRO A 217 53.38 48.73 -54.20
CA PRO A 217 53.10 47.38 -54.71
C PRO A 217 52.45 47.37 -56.11
N ARG A 218 52.85 46.43 -56.99
CA ARG A 218 52.14 46.18 -58.27
C ARG A 218 51.02 45.15 -58.09
N GLY A 219 49.86 45.46 -58.67
CA GLY A 219 48.57 44.82 -58.46
C GLY A 219 48.44 43.36 -58.90
N ASN A 220 47.43 42.71 -58.31
CA ASN A 220 47.05 41.30 -58.39
C ASN A 220 47.13 40.69 -59.80
N ILE A 221 48.05 39.74 -60.00
CA ILE A 221 48.06 38.82 -61.15
C ILE A 221 47.50 37.49 -60.62
N PRO A 222 46.31 37.03 -61.04
CA PRO A 222 45.76 35.76 -60.60
C PRO A 222 46.62 34.59 -61.13
N VAL A 223 46.92 33.66 -60.23
CA VAL A 223 47.81 32.50 -60.42
C VAL A 223 47.05 31.35 -61.09
N GLU A 224 47.68 30.59 -61.99
CA GLU A 224 47.08 29.38 -62.61
C GLU A 224 46.77 28.31 -61.55
N GLY A 225 45.50 27.85 -61.50
CA GLY A 225 44.95 27.01 -60.43
C GLY A 225 44.45 25.64 -60.89
N GLN A 226 45.29 24.83 -61.56
CA GLN A 226 45.02 23.40 -61.72
C GLN A 226 45.62 22.61 -60.55
N THR A 227 44.88 21.64 -60.04
CA THR A 227 45.15 20.96 -58.77
C THR A 227 45.82 19.61 -59.01
N THR A 228 46.63 19.13 -58.07
CA THR A 228 47.25 17.80 -58.20
C THR A 228 46.23 16.66 -58.20
N TYR A 229 45.02 16.83 -57.66
CA TYR A 229 43.95 15.82 -57.73
C TYR A 229 43.63 15.40 -59.16
N THR A 230 43.56 16.38 -60.07
CA THR A 230 43.40 16.15 -61.53
C THR A 230 44.57 15.42 -62.18
N ILE A 231 45.71 15.34 -61.52
CA ILE A 231 46.90 14.64 -62.00
C ILE A 231 47.07 13.26 -61.34
N SER A 232 46.44 13.02 -60.17
CA SER A 232 46.79 11.91 -59.28
C SER A 232 45.87 10.68 -59.32
N PHE A 233 45.02 10.47 -60.33
CA PHE A 233 44.25 9.21 -60.48
C PHE A 233 44.08 8.85 -61.96
N THR A 234 44.39 7.63 -62.42
CA THR A 234 43.44 6.52 -62.67
C THR A 234 44.20 5.28 -63.21
N PRO A 235 43.51 4.16 -63.54
CA PRO A 235 43.48 2.84 -62.87
C PRO A 235 44.78 1.98 -62.92
N LYS A 236 44.97 1.07 -61.94
CA LYS A 236 46.08 0.07 -61.86
C LYS A 236 45.53 -1.36 -61.73
N GLU A 237 46.16 -2.35 -62.36
CA GLU A 237 45.86 -3.80 -62.23
C GLU A 237 46.99 -4.59 -61.52
N MET A 238 46.63 -5.78 -61.01
CA MET A 238 47.16 -6.50 -59.82
C MET A 238 47.71 -7.88 -60.16
N ASN A 239 48.61 -8.47 -59.34
CA ASN A 239 48.95 -9.90 -59.37
C ASN A 239 49.25 -10.47 -57.95
N GLU A 240 49.00 -11.77 -57.85
CA GLU A 240 48.67 -12.62 -56.68
C GLU A 240 49.88 -13.23 -55.93
N ALA A 241 49.57 -13.84 -54.79
CA ALA A 241 50.40 -14.25 -53.66
C ALA A 241 51.29 -15.49 -53.85
N ASP A 242 52.28 -15.66 -52.95
CA ASP A 242 52.86 -16.97 -52.60
C ASP A 242 52.93 -17.15 -51.08
N ASN A 243 52.53 -18.35 -50.65
CA ASN A 243 52.23 -18.78 -49.29
C ASN A 243 53.42 -19.48 -48.58
N ASN A 244 53.30 -19.53 -47.26
CA ASN A 244 54.13 -20.23 -46.26
C ASN A 244 54.39 -21.73 -46.50
N GLY A 245 55.49 -22.22 -45.90
CA GLY A 245 55.42 -23.36 -44.96
C GLY A 245 56.48 -24.46 -45.10
N GLY A 246 57.28 -24.64 -44.02
CA GLY A 246 57.85 -25.89 -43.46
C GLY A 246 58.64 -26.84 -44.39
N ASP A 247 59.35 -27.84 -43.93
CA ASP A 247 60.03 -28.21 -42.68
C ASP A 247 60.85 -29.49 -43.06
N ASP A 248 61.66 -29.97 -42.12
CA ASP A 248 62.21 -31.33 -42.02
C ASP A 248 63.46 -31.75 -42.83
N ASP A 249 64.50 -32.05 -42.05
CA ASP A 249 65.21 -33.34 -41.93
C ASP A 249 65.66 -34.10 -43.19
N ASP A 250 66.95 -34.44 -43.29
CA ASP A 250 67.49 -35.76 -42.90
C ASP A 250 68.99 -35.87 -43.26
N ASP A 251 69.70 -36.70 -42.49
CA ASP A 251 71.14 -36.98 -42.48
C ASP A 251 71.68 -37.64 -43.78
N GLY A 252 72.97 -37.38 -44.08
CA GLY A 252 73.75 -38.08 -45.12
C GLY A 252 75.01 -37.35 -45.57
#